data_AF-A0A485PEU0-F1
#
_entry.id   AF-A0A485PEU0-F1
#
_cell.length_a   1.000
_cell.length_b   1.000
_cell.length_c   1.000
_cell.angle_alpha   90.00
_cell.angle_beta   90.00
_cell.angle_gamma   90.00
#
_symmetry.space_group_name_H-M   'P 1'
#
loop_
_entity.id
_entity.type
_entity.pdbx_description
1 polymer ?
#
loop_
_entity_poly.entity_id
_entity_poly.type
_entity_poly.pdbx_seq_one_letter_code
_entity_poly.pdbx_strand_id
1 'polypeptide(L)'
;MEEHKEELATIKALDADAAYTLALKTHLVMSIQTFHYFACWCDKIHVGLKLLLTKVCGIVIPWNYPLMMLSWKTADCLASGNTVAIKPAQ
;
A
#
# COMPACT_ATOMS: atom_id res chain seq x y z
N MET A 1 6.37 9.11 -2.23
CA MET A 1 6.91 7.79 -2.63
C MET A 1 7.83 7.90 -3.84
N GLU A 2 7.42 8.58 -4.92
CA GLU A 2 8.30 8.76 -6.10
C GLU A 2 9.53 9.62 -5.80
N GLU A 3 9.36 10.69 -5.02
CA GLU A 3 10.43 11.61 -4.60
C GLU A 3 11.48 10.91 -3.71
N HIS A 4 11.04 10.10 -2.75
CA HIS A 4 11.89 9.42 -1.77
C HIS A 4 12.16 7.95 -2.11
N LYS A 5 12.12 7.57 -3.38
CA LYS A 5 12.21 6.16 -3.80
C LYS A 5 13.54 5.49 -3.41
N GLU A 6 14.65 6.21 -3.47
CA GLU A 6 15.98 5.66 -3.14
C GLU A 6 16.14 5.41 -1.64
N GLU A 7 15.65 6.33 -0.82
CA GLU A 7 15.63 6.20 0.63
C GLU A 7 14.72 5.04 1.07
N LEU A 8 13.50 4.96 0.52
CA LEU A 8 12.57 3.87 0.79
C LEU A 8 13.11 2.51 0.31
N ALA A 9 13.83 2.47 -0.81
CA ALA A 9 14.47 1.25 -1.31
C ALA A 9 15.58 0.79 -0.37
N THR A 10 16.36 1.72 0.16
CA THR A 10 17.44 1.45 1.12
C THR A 10 16.87 0.89 2.42
N ILE A 11 15.86 1.54 3.00
CA ILE A 11 15.19 1.08 4.22
C ILE A 11 14.60 -0.32 4.01
N LYS A 12 13.94 -0.56 2.87
CA LYS A 12 13.34 -1.87 2.59
C LYS A 12 14.39 -2.97 2.34
N ALA A 13 15.51 -2.63 1.71
CA ALA A 13 16.62 -3.57 1.55
C ALA A 13 17.22 -3.96 2.90
N LEU A 14 17.34 -3.01 3.82
CA LEU A 14 17.84 -3.24 5.18
C LEU A 14 16.88 -4.08 6.04
N ASP A 15 15.57 -3.82 5.95
CA ASP A 15 14.56 -4.47 6.80
C ASP A 15 14.15 -5.87 6.31
N ALA A 16 14.08 -6.07 5.00
CA ALA A 16 13.60 -7.32 4.39
C ALA A 16 14.70 -8.23 3.83
N ASP A 17 15.98 -7.90 4.07
CA ASP A 17 17.18 -8.56 3.49
C ASP A 17 17.05 -8.80 1.97
N ALA A 18 16.43 -7.84 1.27
CA ALA A 18 16.12 -7.94 -0.15
C ALA A 18 17.14 -7.14 -0.97
N ALA A 19 17.50 -7.64 -2.16
CA ALA A 19 18.38 -6.93 -3.07
C ALA A 19 17.85 -5.51 -3.38
N TYR A 20 18.69 -4.48 -3.20
CA TYR A 20 18.32 -3.07 -3.41
C TYR A 20 17.68 -2.83 -4.78
N THR A 21 18.21 -3.45 -5.84
CA THR A 21 17.68 -3.37 -7.19
C THR A 21 16.27 -3.93 -7.31
N LEU A 22 15.95 -5.02 -6.59
CA LEU A 22 14.60 -5.59 -6.54
C LEU A 22 13.64 -4.69 -5.74
N ALA A 23 14.11 -4.15 -4.60
CA ALA A 23 13.33 -3.22 -3.80
C ALA A 23 12.95 -1.95 -4.58
N LEU A 24 13.89 -1.38 -5.33
CA LEU A 24 13.70 -0.17 -6.12
C LEU A 24 12.84 -0.41 -7.36
N LYS A 25 13.19 -1.39 -8.20
CA LYS A 25 12.55 -1.57 -9.52
C LYS A 25 11.22 -2.30 -9.46
N THR A 26 11.00 -3.12 -8.43
CA THR A 26 9.83 -4.01 -8.37
C THR A 26 8.93 -3.58 -7.23
N HIS A 27 9.41 -3.62 -5.98
CA HIS A 27 8.54 -3.36 -4.83
C HIS A 27 8.00 -1.93 -4.80
N LEU A 28 8.86 -0.93 -4.97
CA LEU A 28 8.44 0.48 -4.96
C LEU A 28 7.55 0.83 -6.14
N VAL A 29 7.93 0.42 -7.34
CA VAL A 29 7.15 0.70 -8.56
C VAL A 29 5.74 0.10 -8.45
N MET A 30 5.61 -1.16 -8.04
CA MET A 30 4.29 -1.79 -7.86
C MET A 30 3.47 -1.13 -6.75
N SER A 31 4.11 -0.72 -5.65
CA SER A 31 3.46 -0.01 -4.55
C SER A 31 2.88 1.34 -5.01
N ILE A 32 3.64 2.09 -5.79
CA ILE A 32 3.23 3.38 -6.37
C ILE A 32 2.09 3.18 -7.37
N GLN A 33 2.22 2.21 -8.28
CA GLN A 33 1.17 1.88 -9.25
C GLN A 33 -0.14 1.49 -8.57
N THR A 34 -0.06 0.77 -7.45
CA THR A 34 -1.25 0.40 -6.67
C THR A 34 -2.00 1.63 -6.20
N PHE A 35 -1.31 2.59 -5.58
CA PHE A 35 -1.95 3.82 -5.11
C PHE A 35 -2.56 4.62 -6.26
N HIS A 36 -1.86 4.73 -7.39
CA HIS A 36 -2.42 5.40 -8.58
C HIS A 36 -3.66 4.68 -9.14
N TYR A 37 -3.62 3.35 -9.20
CA TYR A 37 -4.74 2.55 -9.68
C TYR A 37 -5.98 2.77 -8.80
N PHE A 38 -5.85 2.62 -7.48
CA PHE A 38 -6.97 2.79 -6.56
C PHE A 38 -7.44 4.26 -6.42
N ALA A 39 -6.56 5.24 -6.64
CA ALA A 39 -6.97 6.65 -6.72
C ALA A 39 -7.98 6.89 -7.86
N CYS A 40 -7.80 6.24 -9.01
CA CYS A 40 -8.76 6.30 -10.12
C CYS A 40 -10.08 5.56 -9.82
N TRP A 41 -10.08 4.63 -8.86
CA TRP A 41 -11.28 3.92 -8.43
C TRP A 41 -12.15 4.75 -7.48
N CYS A 42 -11.58 5.69 -6.72
CA CYS A 42 -12.32 6.59 -5.81
C CYS A 42 -13.52 7.27 -6.48
N ASP A 43 -13.37 7.69 -7.75
CA ASP A 43 -14.44 8.35 -8.51
C ASP A 43 -15.57 7.38 -8.89
N LYS A 44 -15.21 6.12 -9.19
CA LYS A 44 -16.12 5.08 -9.69
C LYS A 44 -16.92 4.35 -8.61
N ILE A 45 -16.53 4.47 -7.34
CA ILE A 45 -17.19 3.78 -6.21
C ILE A 45 -18.58 4.38 -5.89
N HIS A 46 -18.89 5.59 -6.37
CA HIS A 46 -20.21 6.22 -6.22
C HIS A 46 -21.35 5.51 -6.99
N VAL A 47 -21.04 4.70 -8.01
CA VAL A 47 -22.01 4.32 -9.06
C VAL A 47 -22.74 2.99 -8.82
N GLY A 48 -22.66 2.37 -7.63
CA GLY A 48 -23.56 1.23 -7.37
C GLY A 48 -23.25 0.30 -6.22
N LEU A 49 -22.13 0.47 -5.52
CA LEU A 49 -21.79 -0.41 -4.41
C LEU A 49 -21.59 0.42 -3.15
N LYS A 50 -22.70 0.63 -2.43
CA LYS A 50 -22.71 1.03 -1.02
C LYS A 50 -22.19 -0.15 -0.19
N LEU A 51 -20.98 -0.63 -0.51
CA LEU A 51 -20.35 -1.78 0.12
C LEU A 51 -19.92 -1.30 1.50
N LEU A 52 -20.79 -1.55 2.47
CA LEU A 52 -20.54 -1.53 3.92
C LEU A 52 -19.32 -0.69 4.31
N LEU A 53 -19.52 0.63 4.44
CA LEU A 53 -18.55 1.56 5.01
C LEU A 53 -18.30 1.18 6.48
N THR A 54 -17.50 0.14 6.71
CA THR A 54 -16.87 -0.10 8.01
C THR A 54 -15.92 1.07 8.24
N LYS A 55 -16.41 2.08 8.98
CA LYS A 55 -15.74 3.37 9.23
C LYS A 55 -14.26 3.24 9.60
N VAL A 56 -13.85 2.10 10.17
CA VAL A 56 -12.46 1.76 10.49
C VAL A 56 -12.14 0.31 10.07
N CYS A 57 -11.08 0.12 9.29
CA CYS A 57 -10.51 -1.17 8.89
C CYS A 57 -9.17 -1.42 9.61
N GLY A 58 -9.06 -2.55 10.32
CA GLY A 58 -7.79 -3.01 10.89
C GLY A 58 -7.01 -3.83 9.86
N ILE A 59 -5.78 -3.41 9.54
CA ILE A 59 -4.94 -4.07 8.54
C ILE A 59 -3.67 -4.58 9.21
N VAL A 60 -3.43 -5.89 9.09
CA VAL A 60 -2.18 -6.53 9.51
C VAL A 60 -1.26 -6.70 8.30
N ILE A 61 -0.03 -6.21 8.43
CA ILE A 61 0.98 -6.27 7.38
C ILE A 61 2.03 -7.34 7.73
N PRO A 62 2.31 -8.31 6.82
CA PRO A 62 3.35 -9.31 7.03
C PRO A 62 4.76 -8.75 6.77
N TRP A 63 5.77 -9.44 7.30
CA TRP A 63 7.18 -9.04 7.29
C TRP A 63 7.90 -9.26 5.95
N ASN A 64 7.36 -10.09 5.05
CA ASN A 64 8.05 -10.48 3.81
C ASN A 64 8.17 -9.32 2.79
N TYR A 65 7.12 -8.50 2.66
CA TYR A 65 7.10 -7.37 1.73
C TYR A 65 6.31 -6.19 2.29
N PRO A 66 6.74 -5.60 3.42
CA PRO A 66 5.89 -4.73 4.24
C PRO A 66 5.33 -3.54 3.44
N LEU A 67 6.18 -2.80 2.71
CA LEU A 67 5.72 -1.65 1.92
C LEU A 67 4.71 -2.02 0.81
N MET A 68 4.91 -3.17 0.16
CA MET A 68 4.06 -3.56 -0.98
C MET A 68 2.71 -4.10 -0.50
N MET A 69 2.75 -4.92 0.56
CA MET A 69 1.55 -5.45 1.21
C MET A 69 0.74 -4.35 1.88
N LEU A 70 1.41 -3.33 2.42
CA LEU A 70 0.78 -2.12 2.92
C LEU A 70 0.01 -1.45 1.79
N SER A 71 0.67 -1.11 0.68
CA SER A 71 0.00 -0.47 -0.46
C SER A 71 -1.23 -1.24 -0.93
N TRP A 72 -1.12 -2.55 -1.13
CA TRP A 72 -2.24 -3.37 -1.63
C TRP A 72 -3.43 -3.39 -0.69
N LYS A 73 -3.21 -3.49 0.62
CA LYS A 73 -4.30 -3.58 1.60
C LYS A 73 -4.88 -2.22 1.95
N THR A 74 -4.04 -1.19 2.07
CA THR A 74 -4.50 0.15 2.46
C THR A 74 -5.14 0.91 1.32
N ALA A 75 -4.65 0.76 0.08
CA ALA A 75 -5.15 1.54 -1.04
C ALA A 75 -6.63 1.27 -1.34
N ASP A 76 -7.07 0.01 -1.26
CA ASP A 76 -8.48 -0.37 -1.46
C ASP A 76 -9.38 0.16 -0.34
N CYS A 77 -8.93 0.03 0.92
CA CYS A 77 -9.67 0.54 2.08
C CYS A 77 -9.82 2.06 2.03
N LEU A 78 -8.76 2.78 1.65
CA LEU A 78 -8.76 4.23 1.50
C LEU A 78 -9.63 4.68 0.31
N ALA A 79 -9.56 3.97 -0.82
CA ALA A 79 -10.38 4.29 -2.00
C ALA A 79 -11.88 4.10 -1.72
N SER A 80 -12.22 3.14 -0.86
CA SER A 80 -13.59 2.91 -0.38
C SER A 80 -14.07 3.93 0.66
N GLY A 81 -13.23 4.88 1.09
CA GLY A 81 -13.58 5.91 2.07
C GLY A 81 -13.53 5.45 3.53
N ASN A 82 -12.84 4.35 3.83
CA ASN A 82 -12.69 3.84 5.20
C ASN A 82 -11.42 4.38 5.86
N THR A 83 -11.44 4.56 7.19
CA THR A 83 -10.23 4.86 7.97
C THR A 83 -9.44 3.57 8.18
N VAL A 84 -8.10 3.61 8.10
CA VAL A 84 -7.26 2.42 8.27
C VAL A 84 -6.40 2.50 9.53
N ALA A 85 -6.47 1.46 10.37
CA ALA A 85 -5.56 1.24 11.48
C ALA A 85 -4.56 0.14 11.08
N ILE A 86 -3.28 0.48 11.01
CA ILE A 86 -2.24 -0.42 10.48
C ILE A 86 -1.46 -1.02 11.65
N LYS A 87 -1.43 -2.35 11.72
CA LYS A 87 -0.57 -3.11 12.63
C LYS A 87 0.59 -3.72 11.81
N PRO A 88 1.82 -3.17 11.91
CA PRO A 88 2.98 -3.72 11.21
C PRO A 88 3.35 -5.11 11.77
N ALA A 89 4.27 -5.81 11.11
CA ALA A 89 4.66 -7.15 11.53
C ALA A 89 5.32 -7.18 12.91
N GLN A 90 6.03 -6.11 13.29
CA GLN A 90 6.59 -5.90 14.63
C GLN A 90 5.52 -5.66 15.70
#